data_AF-A0A955WFL3-F1
#
_entry.id   AF-A0A955WFL3-F1
#
_cell.length_a   1.000
_cell.length_b   1.000
_cell.length_c   1.000
_cell.angle_alpha   90.00
_cell.angle_beta   90.00
_cell.angle_gamma   90.00
#
_symmetry.space_group_name_H-M   'P 1'
#
loop_
_entity.id
_entity.type
_entity.pdbx_description
1 polymer ?
#
loop_
_entity_poly.entity_id
_entity_poly.type
_entity_poly.pdbx_seq_one_letter_code
_entity_poly.pdbx_strand_id
1 'polypeptide(L)'
;MTADTLEGAWQAARARWSSAIELKTPKAVTDGQAIAYINLTERQTFVDRARLDQLGIGHCLEALLAHEVGHHIRYPHTLIRARQHTRFLRSELTELARLWDCPALAEAATQGRCDFVLNLLYDLLINTDLRPWYEAQFITLYKKLAGRGRDPVFAFYLALYEALWYLPDGALVTRAMAESLDKCDPNWRGAAAACAQFIANRPDNRPLQLVRLLIALRPFLVASALDAAAKASPEGNGGFGGELAPEDVARVLREC
;
A
#
# COMPACT_ATOMS: atom_id res chain seq x y z
N MET A 1 -26.21 17.93 1.02
CA MET A 1 -25.74 18.56 2.28
C MET A 1 -24.23 18.38 2.36
N THR A 2 -23.49 19.50 2.25
CA THR A 2 -22.12 19.74 2.74
C THR A 2 -21.08 18.61 2.66
N ALA A 3 -20.69 18.17 1.46
CA ALA A 3 -19.52 17.30 1.28
C ALA A 3 -18.17 18.08 1.22
N ASP A 4 -18.21 19.41 1.12
CA ASP A 4 -17.00 20.23 0.90
C ASP A 4 -16.15 20.46 2.17
N THR A 5 -16.72 20.27 3.36
CA THR A 5 -16.01 20.47 4.63
C THR A 5 -15.39 19.16 5.10
N LEU A 6 -14.25 19.24 5.81
CA LEU A 6 -13.58 18.08 6.41
C LEU A 6 -14.54 17.28 7.32
N GLU A 7 -15.36 17.97 8.09
CA GLU A 7 -16.35 17.34 8.96
C GLU A 7 -17.42 16.57 8.16
N GLY A 8 -17.95 17.16 7.09
CA GLY A 8 -18.94 16.50 6.24
C GLY A 8 -18.38 15.25 5.57
N ALA A 9 -17.19 15.35 4.99
CA ALA A 9 -16.48 14.22 4.40
C ALA A 9 -16.16 13.14 5.44
N TRP A 10 -15.82 13.51 6.68
CA TRP A 10 -15.55 12.56 7.76
C TRP A 10 -16.80 11.78 8.18
N GLN A 11 -17.94 12.46 8.33
CA GLN A 11 -19.20 11.78 8.67
C GLN A 11 -19.63 10.82 7.55
N ALA A 12 -19.52 11.24 6.28
CA ALA A 12 -19.81 10.40 5.13
C ALA A 12 -18.88 9.17 5.06
N ALA A 13 -17.57 9.38 5.27
CA ALA A 13 -16.57 8.32 5.34
C ALA A 13 -16.86 7.27 6.42
N ARG A 14 -17.18 7.71 7.64
CA ARG A 14 -17.56 6.82 8.76
C ARG A 14 -18.82 6.02 8.45
N ALA A 15 -19.82 6.67 7.87
CA ALA A 15 -21.10 6.05 7.54
C ALA A 15 -20.98 4.89 6.53
N ARG A 16 -19.92 4.84 5.71
CA ARG A 16 -19.67 3.69 4.81
C ARG A 16 -19.40 2.39 5.54
N TRP A 17 -18.87 2.50 6.75
CA TRP A 17 -18.52 1.34 7.54
C TRP A 17 -19.59 1.02 8.58
N SER A 18 -20.02 2.03 9.34
CA SER A 18 -21.16 1.95 10.25
C SER A 18 -21.39 3.34 10.87
N SER A 19 -22.66 3.74 10.93
CA SER A 19 -23.08 4.98 11.60
C SER A 19 -22.88 4.96 13.12
N ALA A 20 -22.71 3.78 13.73
CA ALA A 20 -22.51 3.61 15.17
C ALA A 20 -21.04 3.75 15.60
N ILE A 21 -20.11 3.87 14.65
CA ILE A 21 -18.68 3.99 14.96
C ILE A 21 -18.39 5.39 15.47
N GLU A 22 -17.98 5.54 16.73
CA GLU A 22 -17.47 6.79 17.27
C GLU A 22 -15.94 6.86 17.10
N LEU A 23 -15.48 7.76 16.23
CA LEU A 23 -14.07 8.07 16.04
C LEU A 23 -13.85 9.58 16.18
N LYS A 24 -12.69 9.95 16.71
CA LYS A 24 -12.26 11.35 16.81
C LYS A 24 -12.26 12.00 15.42
N THR A 25 -12.61 13.27 15.36
CA THR A 25 -12.52 14.04 14.11
C THR A 25 -11.07 14.10 13.61
N PRO A 26 -10.83 14.07 12.28
CA PRO A 26 -9.48 14.13 11.74
C PRO A 26 -8.80 15.46 12.09
N LYS A 27 -7.50 15.40 12.36
CA LYS A 27 -6.68 16.59 12.59
C LYS A 27 -6.01 17.00 11.27
N ALA A 28 -6.07 18.29 10.95
CA ALA A 28 -5.28 18.82 9.85
C ALA A 28 -3.78 18.83 10.22
N VAL A 29 -2.92 18.44 9.29
CA VAL A 29 -1.46 18.53 9.37
C VAL A 29 -0.91 19.21 8.13
N THR A 30 0.32 19.71 8.23
CA THR A 30 1.03 20.40 7.13
C THR A 30 2.52 20.04 7.11
N ASP A 31 2.85 18.81 7.55
CA ASP A 31 4.22 18.33 7.59
C ASP A 31 4.73 17.83 6.22
N GLY A 32 3.82 17.68 5.24
CA GLY A 32 4.13 17.21 3.89
C GLY A 32 4.61 15.75 3.83
N GLN A 33 4.49 14.97 4.91
CA GLN A 33 5.00 13.60 4.98
C GLN A 33 4.05 12.56 4.38
N ALA A 34 2.74 12.77 4.52
CA ALA A 34 1.69 11.91 3.97
C ALA A 34 0.43 12.74 3.65
N ILE A 35 -0.37 12.27 2.69
CA ILE A 35 -1.64 12.94 2.31
C ILE A 35 -2.69 12.75 3.41
N ALA A 36 -2.74 11.54 3.96
CA ALA A 36 -3.37 11.24 5.24
C ALA A 36 -2.71 10.02 5.85
N TYR A 37 -2.91 9.85 7.14
CA TYR A 37 -2.48 8.66 7.84
C TYR A 37 -3.25 8.49 9.15
N ILE A 38 -3.16 7.27 9.68
CA ILE A 38 -3.70 6.89 10.97
C ILE A 38 -2.59 6.65 11.99
N ASN A 39 -2.78 7.22 13.19
CA ASN A 39 -2.08 6.78 14.38
C ASN A 39 -2.98 5.80 15.15
N LEU A 40 -2.69 4.50 14.99
CA LEU A 40 -3.44 3.43 15.65
C LEU A 40 -3.34 3.46 17.18
N THR A 41 -2.27 4.04 17.74
CA THR A 41 -2.08 4.16 19.20
C THR A 41 -3.00 5.21 19.78
N GLU A 42 -3.06 6.38 19.14
CA GLU A 42 -3.89 7.50 19.58
C GLU A 42 -5.35 7.39 19.10
N ARG A 43 -5.61 6.45 18.19
CA ARG A 43 -6.83 6.34 17.39
C ARG A 43 -7.21 7.70 16.80
N GLN A 44 -6.26 8.29 16.10
CA GLN A 44 -6.38 9.61 15.49
C GLN A 44 -6.03 9.53 14.01
N THR A 45 -6.89 10.10 13.18
CA THR A 45 -6.63 10.30 11.74
C THR A 45 -6.10 11.70 11.52
N PHE A 46 -5.12 11.83 10.64
CA PHE A 46 -4.50 13.08 10.23
C PHE A 46 -4.62 13.25 8.72
N VAL A 47 -4.78 14.49 8.25
CA VAL A 47 -4.93 14.81 6.83
C VAL A 47 -4.20 16.09 6.46
N ASP A 48 -3.43 16.05 5.38
CA ASP A 48 -2.82 17.23 4.77
C ASP A 48 -3.70 17.73 3.62
N ARG A 49 -4.63 18.63 3.95
CA ARG A 49 -5.56 19.21 2.97
C ARG A 49 -4.85 20.09 1.95
N ALA A 50 -3.81 20.82 2.37
CA ALA A 50 -3.03 21.66 1.47
C ALA A 50 -2.35 20.79 0.40
N ARG A 51 -1.84 19.61 0.78
CA ARG A 51 -1.24 18.67 -0.14
C ARG A 51 -2.25 18.04 -1.09
N LEU A 52 -3.44 17.69 -0.62
CA LEU A 52 -4.54 17.21 -1.47
C LEU A 52 -4.90 18.23 -2.56
N ASP A 53 -4.98 19.51 -2.18
CA ASP A 53 -5.32 20.59 -3.10
C ASP A 53 -4.19 20.86 -4.09
N GLN A 54 -2.92 20.86 -3.65
CA GLN A 54 -1.74 20.96 -4.52
C GLN A 54 -1.69 19.85 -5.58
N LEU A 55 -2.16 18.65 -5.25
CA LEU A 55 -2.18 17.51 -6.15
C LEU A 55 -3.43 17.46 -7.04
N GLY A 56 -4.39 18.38 -6.82
CA GLY A 56 -5.65 18.44 -7.55
C GLY A 56 -6.61 17.29 -7.22
N ILE A 57 -6.45 16.67 -6.05
CA ILE A 57 -7.22 15.48 -5.59
C ILE A 57 -8.03 15.77 -4.32
N GLY A 58 -8.27 17.03 -3.99
CA GLY A 58 -9.14 17.40 -2.86
C GLY A 58 -10.53 16.77 -2.91
N HIS A 59 -11.04 16.48 -4.11
CA HIS A 59 -12.32 15.78 -4.31
C HIS A 59 -12.29 14.29 -3.92
N CYS A 60 -11.11 13.70 -3.68
CA CYS A 60 -10.94 12.32 -3.23
C CYS A 60 -10.91 12.20 -1.69
N LEU A 61 -11.13 13.30 -0.96
CA LEU A 61 -11.01 13.33 0.51
C LEU A 61 -11.92 12.30 1.20
N GLU A 62 -13.17 12.14 0.76
CA GLU A 62 -14.11 11.19 1.37
C GLU A 62 -13.59 9.75 1.26
N ALA A 63 -13.10 9.32 0.09
CA ALA A 63 -12.52 7.99 -0.11
C ALA A 63 -11.30 7.75 0.77
N LEU A 64 -10.40 8.73 0.84
CA LEU A 64 -9.19 8.64 1.64
C LEU A 64 -9.52 8.58 3.14
N LEU A 65 -10.47 9.39 3.62
CA LEU A 65 -10.93 9.29 5.02
C LEU A 65 -11.64 7.96 5.29
N ALA A 66 -12.42 7.44 4.35
CA ALA A 66 -13.07 6.15 4.49
C ALA A 66 -12.03 5.03 4.59
N HIS A 67 -10.95 5.11 3.82
CA HIS A 67 -9.81 4.21 3.93
C HIS A 67 -9.23 4.23 5.35
N GLU A 68 -8.92 5.41 5.90
CA GLU A 68 -8.37 5.56 7.25
C GLU A 68 -9.31 5.02 8.34
N VAL A 69 -10.63 5.21 8.18
CA VAL A 69 -11.64 4.59 9.06
C VAL A 69 -11.53 3.07 9.02
N GLY A 70 -11.31 2.48 7.84
CA GLY A 70 -11.13 1.03 7.66
C GLY A 70 -10.00 0.46 8.52
N HIS A 71 -8.91 1.21 8.69
CA HIS A 71 -7.81 0.82 9.56
C HIS A 71 -8.19 0.78 11.05
N HIS A 72 -9.01 1.74 11.52
CA HIS A 72 -9.49 1.75 12.90
C HIS A 72 -10.36 0.53 13.22
N ILE A 73 -11.17 0.09 12.25
CA ILE A 73 -12.31 -0.77 12.56
C ILE A 73 -12.25 -2.17 11.97
N ARG A 74 -11.40 -2.45 10.99
CA ARG A 74 -11.43 -3.76 10.31
C ARG A 74 -10.05 -4.34 10.13
N TYR A 75 -9.09 -3.53 9.69
CA TYR A 75 -7.77 -4.02 9.30
C TYR A 75 -6.65 -3.17 9.88
N PRO A 76 -6.00 -3.57 10.99
CA PRO A 76 -6.08 -4.84 11.72
C PRO A 76 -7.12 -4.87 12.86
N HIS A 77 -7.96 -3.84 12.99
CA HIS A 77 -8.94 -3.63 14.06
C HIS A 77 -8.35 -3.39 15.47
N THR A 78 -7.17 -3.93 15.80
CA THR A 78 -6.48 -3.67 17.08
C THR A 78 -4.95 -3.64 16.94
N LEU A 79 -4.29 -2.92 17.85
CA LEU A 79 -2.82 -2.91 17.97
C LEU A 79 -2.23 -4.31 18.26
N ILE A 80 -2.96 -5.14 19.01
CA ILE A 80 -2.52 -6.51 19.32
C ILE A 80 -2.49 -7.34 18.03
N ARG A 81 -3.55 -7.28 17.23
CA ARG A 81 -3.60 -7.95 15.91
C ARG A 81 -2.53 -7.40 14.96
N ALA A 82 -2.34 -6.08 14.92
CA ALA A 82 -1.27 -5.46 14.14
C ALA A 82 0.09 -6.09 14.48
N ARG A 83 0.46 -6.10 15.77
CA ARG A 83 1.72 -6.68 16.26
C ARG A 83 1.84 -8.18 15.96
N GLN A 84 0.75 -8.94 16.10
CA GLN A 84 0.74 -10.36 15.76
C GLN A 84 1.03 -10.59 14.28
N HIS A 85 0.36 -9.87 13.38
CA HIS A 85 0.59 -10.00 11.95
C HIS A 85 1.96 -9.47 11.51
N THR A 86 2.50 -8.41 12.12
CA THR A 86 3.88 -7.96 11.85
C THR A 86 4.91 -9.02 12.25
N ARG A 87 4.77 -9.65 13.42
CA ARG A 87 5.67 -10.74 13.83
C ARG A 87 5.58 -11.93 12.88
N PHE A 88 4.36 -12.30 12.48
CA PHE A 88 4.12 -13.34 11.50
C PHE A 88 4.77 -13.02 10.15
N LEU A 89 4.54 -11.81 9.60
CA LEU A 89 5.16 -11.32 8.37
C LEU A 89 6.69 -11.46 8.42
N ARG A 90 7.33 -10.93 9.45
CA ARG A 90 8.80 -10.97 9.56
C ARG A 90 9.32 -12.40 9.63
N SER A 91 8.65 -13.27 10.39
CA SER A 91 9.01 -14.69 10.49
C SER A 91 8.90 -15.39 9.13
N GLU A 92 7.73 -15.32 8.49
CA GLU A 92 7.47 -15.98 7.21
C GLU A 92 8.36 -15.45 6.09
N LEU A 93 8.54 -14.13 5.98
CA LEU A 93 9.38 -13.54 4.95
C LEU A 93 10.86 -13.90 5.16
N THR A 94 11.33 -14.02 6.41
CA THR A 94 12.70 -14.47 6.69
C THR A 94 12.91 -15.91 6.21
N GLU A 95 11.98 -16.82 6.51
CA GLU A 95 12.09 -18.22 6.05
C GLU A 95 11.94 -18.33 4.53
N LEU A 96 10.98 -17.63 3.93
CA LEU A 96 10.83 -17.57 2.48
C LEU A 96 12.07 -17.01 1.79
N ALA A 97 12.69 -15.95 2.34
CA ALA A 97 13.89 -15.37 1.78
C ALA A 97 15.08 -16.35 1.80
N ARG A 98 15.19 -17.21 2.82
CA ARG A 98 16.18 -18.31 2.83
C ARG A 98 15.87 -19.34 1.75
N LEU A 99 14.60 -19.73 1.60
CA LEU A 99 14.16 -20.65 0.54
C LEU A 99 14.38 -20.08 -0.87
N TRP A 100 14.32 -18.76 -1.02
CA TRP A 100 14.57 -18.06 -2.26
C TRP A 100 16.05 -17.71 -2.48
N ASP A 101 16.93 -18.14 -1.59
CA ASP A 101 18.37 -17.88 -1.61
C ASP A 101 18.70 -16.38 -1.71
N CYS A 102 18.02 -15.56 -0.89
CA CYS A 102 18.20 -14.11 -0.85
C CYS A 102 18.51 -13.62 0.59
N PRO A 103 19.78 -13.68 1.03
CA PRO A 103 20.18 -13.24 2.36
C PRO A 103 19.86 -11.76 2.65
N ALA A 104 20.02 -10.88 1.65
CA ALA A 104 19.71 -9.45 1.78
C ALA A 104 18.23 -9.20 2.14
N LEU A 105 17.32 -10.00 1.58
CA LEU A 105 15.90 -9.91 1.91
C LEU A 105 15.60 -10.45 3.32
N ALA A 106 16.27 -11.55 3.72
CA ALA A 106 16.13 -12.10 5.08
C ALA A 106 16.59 -11.08 6.14
N GLU A 107 17.70 -10.38 5.88
CA GLU A 107 18.18 -9.30 6.73
C GLU A 107 17.18 -8.13 6.77
N ALA A 108 16.70 -7.68 5.60
CA ALA A 108 15.70 -6.61 5.51
C ALA A 108 14.41 -6.95 6.28
N ALA A 109 13.93 -8.19 6.20
CA ALA A 109 12.77 -8.66 6.94
C ALA A 109 13.01 -8.62 8.46
N THR A 110 14.17 -9.10 8.93
CA THR A 110 14.53 -9.12 10.36
C THR A 110 14.61 -7.71 10.94
N GLN A 111 15.14 -6.76 10.15
CA GLN A 111 15.25 -5.34 10.52
C GLN A 111 13.92 -4.57 10.38
N GLY A 112 12.83 -5.21 9.91
CA GLY A 112 11.53 -4.59 9.73
C GLY A 112 11.42 -3.68 8.51
N ARG A 113 12.39 -3.70 7.59
CA ARG A 113 12.36 -2.91 6.34
C ARG A 113 11.25 -3.35 5.39
N CYS A 114 10.68 -4.55 5.59
CA CYS A 114 9.58 -5.09 4.79
C CYS A 114 8.21 -5.01 5.49
N ASP A 115 8.11 -4.34 6.64
CA ASP A 115 6.85 -4.24 7.39
C ASP A 115 5.71 -3.58 6.58
N PHE A 116 6.07 -2.72 5.62
CA PHE A 116 5.12 -2.05 4.73
C PHE A 116 4.25 -3.04 3.92
N VAL A 117 4.71 -4.27 3.69
CA VAL A 117 3.93 -5.29 2.96
C VAL A 117 2.62 -5.61 3.69
N LEU A 118 2.62 -5.50 5.02
CA LEU A 118 1.41 -5.67 5.80
C LEU A 118 0.39 -4.57 5.52
N ASN A 119 0.85 -3.32 5.39
CA ASN A 119 -0.02 -2.21 5.01
C ASN A 119 -0.60 -2.44 3.62
N LEU A 120 0.24 -2.79 2.63
CA LEU A 120 -0.24 -3.12 1.28
C LEU A 120 -1.40 -4.12 1.28
N LEU A 121 -1.31 -5.18 2.09
CA LEU A 121 -2.41 -6.14 2.22
C LEU A 121 -3.67 -5.51 2.81
N TYR A 122 -3.54 -4.74 3.90
CA TYR A 122 -4.71 -4.09 4.51
C TYR A 122 -5.34 -3.06 3.60
N ASP A 123 -4.54 -2.24 2.94
CA ASP A 123 -5.01 -1.21 2.02
C ASP A 123 -5.76 -1.86 0.86
N LEU A 124 -5.22 -2.95 0.31
CA LEU A 124 -5.88 -3.74 -0.73
C LEU A 124 -7.25 -4.22 -0.28
N LEU A 125 -7.37 -4.74 0.95
CA LEU A 125 -8.64 -5.23 1.51
C LEU A 125 -9.62 -4.08 1.79
N ILE A 126 -9.16 -3.01 2.44
CA ILE A 126 -9.93 -1.81 2.77
C ILE A 126 -10.51 -1.19 1.49
N ASN A 127 -9.66 -0.93 0.50
CA ASN A 127 -10.07 -0.25 -0.72
C ASN A 127 -10.97 -1.14 -1.57
N THR A 128 -10.80 -2.47 -1.51
CA THR A 128 -11.70 -3.41 -2.18
C THR A 128 -13.08 -3.45 -1.51
N ASP A 129 -13.16 -3.43 -0.19
CA ASP A 129 -14.45 -3.30 0.51
C ASP A 129 -15.13 -1.97 0.17
N LEU A 130 -14.36 -0.89 0.02
CA LEU A 130 -14.85 0.45 -0.28
C LEU A 130 -15.10 0.73 -1.77
N ARG A 131 -14.64 -0.16 -2.65
CA ARG A 131 -14.72 -0.03 -4.11
C ARG A 131 -16.11 0.36 -4.62
N PRO A 132 -17.24 -0.25 -4.15
CA PRO A 132 -18.57 0.07 -4.68
C PRO A 132 -18.96 1.55 -4.62
N TRP A 133 -18.32 2.34 -3.75
CA TRP A 133 -18.59 3.76 -3.59
C TRP A 133 -17.48 4.65 -4.15
N TYR A 134 -16.23 4.19 -4.15
CA TYR A 134 -15.07 5.07 -4.33
C TYR A 134 -14.10 4.63 -5.43
N GLU A 135 -14.43 3.64 -6.26
CA GLU A 135 -13.54 3.15 -7.33
C GLU A 135 -12.90 4.29 -8.16
N ALA A 136 -13.71 5.25 -8.65
CA ALA A 136 -13.20 6.37 -9.44
C ALA A 136 -12.23 7.29 -8.67
N GLN A 137 -12.48 7.49 -7.37
CA GLN A 137 -11.62 8.31 -6.51
C GLN A 137 -10.31 7.58 -6.21
N PHE A 138 -10.34 6.28 -5.91
CA PHE A 138 -9.13 5.48 -5.71
C PHE A 138 -8.29 5.39 -6.98
N ILE A 139 -8.91 5.20 -8.17
CA ILE A 139 -8.18 5.23 -9.44
C ILE A 139 -7.48 6.57 -9.63
N THR A 140 -8.16 7.68 -9.32
CA THR A 140 -7.58 9.02 -9.41
C THR A 140 -6.40 9.21 -8.44
N LEU A 141 -6.56 8.78 -7.19
CA LEU A 141 -5.50 8.80 -6.17
C LEU A 141 -4.28 8.01 -6.63
N TYR A 142 -4.47 6.74 -7.01
CA TYR A 142 -3.37 5.87 -7.41
C TYR A 142 -2.66 6.36 -8.67
N LYS A 143 -3.37 6.91 -9.67
CA LYS A 143 -2.73 7.53 -10.84
C LYS A 143 -1.84 8.71 -10.46
N LYS A 144 -2.26 9.51 -9.47
CA LYS A 144 -1.47 10.67 -9.01
C LYS A 144 -0.25 10.24 -8.21
N LEU A 145 -0.37 9.19 -7.39
CA LEU A 145 0.74 8.64 -6.62
C LEU A 145 1.73 7.85 -7.50
N ALA A 146 1.23 7.12 -8.51
CA ALA A 146 2.01 6.38 -9.50
C ALA A 146 2.99 7.25 -10.30
N GLY A 147 2.68 8.54 -10.49
CA GLY A 147 3.57 9.48 -11.17
C GLY A 147 4.91 9.74 -10.45
N ARG A 148 5.12 9.16 -9.26
CA ARG A 148 6.28 9.43 -8.40
C ARG A 148 7.32 8.32 -8.35
N GLY A 149 7.12 7.14 -8.93
CA GLY A 149 8.11 6.06 -8.80
C GLY A 149 8.00 4.92 -9.80
N ARG A 150 9.15 4.27 -10.05
CA ARG A 150 9.29 3.04 -10.84
C ARG A 150 9.45 1.79 -9.96
N ASP A 151 9.11 1.88 -8.68
CA ASP A 151 9.27 0.76 -7.75
C ASP A 151 8.44 -0.45 -8.22
N PRO A 152 9.10 -1.59 -8.54
CA PRO A 152 8.40 -2.77 -9.02
C PRO A 152 7.43 -3.35 -7.99
N VAL A 153 7.67 -3.15 -6.68
CA VAL A 153 6.74 -3.62 -5.64
C VAL A 153 5.43 -2.82 -5.70
N PHE A 154 5.52 -1.48 -5.73
CA PHE A 154 4.34 -0.63 -5.91
C PHE A 154 3.63 -0.85 -7.25
N ALA A 155 4.38 -1.04 -8.34
CA ALA A 155 3.80 -1.35 -9.65
C ALA A 155 2.99 -2.65 -9.62
N PHE A 156 3.50 -3.70 -8.99
CA PHE A 156 2.78 -4.97 -8.86
C PHE A 156 1.56 -4.83 -7.94
N TYR A 157 1.67 -4.01 -6.90
CA TYR A 157 0.54 -3.68 -6.05
C TYR A 157 -0.61 -3.01 -6.83
N LEU A 158 -0.32 -2.10 -7.76
CA LEU A 158 -1.34 -1.54 -8.66
C LEU A 158 -1.91 -2.60 -9.62
N ALA A 159 -1.10 -3.56 -10.08
CA ALA A 159 -1.58 -4.68 -10.88
C ALA A 159 -2.57 -5.58 -10.11
N LEU A 160 -2.38 -5.73 -8.79
CA LEU A 160 -3.34 -6.45 -7.94
C LEU A 160 -4.70 -5.74 -7.93
N TYR A 161 -4.74 -4.41 -7.88
CA TYR A 161 -6.00 -3.65 -8.00
C TYR A 161 -6.65 -3.82 -9.36
N GLU A 162 -5.90 -3.71 -10.46
CA GLU A 162 -6.45 -3.93 -11.80
C GLU A 162 -7.11 -5.31 -11.89
N ALA A 163 -6.43 -6.36 -11.41
CA ALA A 163 -6.95 -7.72 -11.40
C ALA A 163 -8.15 -7.90 -10.47
N LEU A 164 -8.08 -7.39 -9.24
CA LEU A 164 -9.12 -7.58 -8.22
C LEU A 164 -10.38 -6.79 -8.56
N TRP A 165 -10.24 -5.65 -9.22
CA TRP A 165 -11.35 -4.78 -9.60
C TRP A 165 -11.79 -4.98 -11.05
N TYR A 166 -11.19 -5.91 -11.79
CA TYR A 166 -11.47 -6.16 -13.21
C TYR A 166 -11.34 -4.90 -14.06
N LEU A 167 -10.33 -4.06 -13.77
CA LEU A 167 -10.05 -2.87 -14.56
C LEU A 167 -9.35 -3.27 -15.87
N PRO A 168 -9.50 -2.46 -16.93
CA PRO A 168 -8.71 -2.64 -18.15
C PRO A 168 -7.21 -2.53 -17.88
N ASP A 169 -6.41 -3.28 -18.64
CA ASP A 169 -4.96 -3.15 -18.67
C ASP A 169 -4.52 -1.68 -18.84
N GLY A 170 -3.65 -1.23 -17.94
CA GLY A 170 -3.12 0.13 -17.98
C GLY A 170 -4.05 1.18 -17.35
N ALA A 171 -5.13 0.76 -16.71
CA ALA A 171 -5.97 1.65 -15.91
C ALA A 171 -5.18 2.26 -14.73
N LEU A 172 -4.26 1.51 -14.11
CA LEU A 172 -3.39 1.94 -13.03
C LEU A 172 -1.91 1.69 -13.36
N VAL A 173 -1.59 0.55 -13.97
CA VAL A 173 -0.21 0.15 -14.29
C VAL A 173 0.24 0.87 -15.56
N THR A 174 1.02 1.94 -15.41
CA THR A 174 1.55 2.67 -16.58
C THR A 174 2.48 1.80 -17.43
N ARG A 175 2.70 2.17 -18.70
CA ARG A 175 3.64 1.46 -19.58
C ARG A 175 5.04 1.34 -18.97
N ALA A 176 5.55 2.41 -18.35
CA ALA A 176 6.87 2.39 -17.70
C ALA A 176 6.92 1.43 -16.49
N MET A 177 5.81 1.30 -15.76
CA MET A 177 5.68 0.33 -14.67
C MET A 177 5.64 -1.10 -15.22
N ALA A 178 4.86 -1.35 -16.27
CA ALA A 178 4.80 -2.65 -16.94
C ALA A 178 6.19 -3.08 -17.44
N GLU A 179 6.94 -2.18 -18.08
CA GLU A 179 8.33 -2.43 -18.51
C GLU A 179 9.26 -2.76 -17.33
N SER A 180 9.02 -2.18 -16.15
CA SER A 180 9.77 -2.50 -14.93
C SER A 180 9.39 -3.87 -14.37
N LEU A 181 8.10 -4.22 -14.39
CA LEU A 181 7.60 -5.53 -13.95
C LEU A 181 8.10 -6.65 -14.86
N ASP A 182 8.10 -6.45 -16.18
CA ASP A 182 8.56 -7.43 -17.17
C ASP A 182 10.03 -7.83 -16.96
N LYS A 183 10.86 -6.92 -16.45
CA LYS A 183 12.26 -7.21 -16.10
C LYS A 183 12.40 -8.13 -14.89
N CYS A 184 11.44 -8.09 -13.97
CA CYS A 184 11.45 -8.90 -12.75
C CYS A 184 10.73 -10.25 -12.96
N ASP A 185 9.58 -10.24 -13.61
CA ASP A 185 8.77 -11.42 -13.92
C ASP A 185 7.88 -11.15 -15.15
N PRO A 186 8.19 -11.72 -16.33
CA PRO A 186 7.35 -11.56 -17.54
C PRO A 186 5.91 -12.06 -17.38
N ASN A 187 5.61 -12.87 -16.37
CA ASN A 187 4.27 -13.40 -16.08
C ASN A 187 3.57 -12.63 -14.95
N TRP A 188 4.01 -11.41 -14.61
CA TRP A 188 3.47 -10.63 -13.51
C TRP A 188 1.94 -10.45 -13.57
N ARG A 189 1.34 -10.33 -14.76
CA ARG A 189 -0.12 -10.24 -14.93
C ARG A 189 -0.83 -11.51 -14.44
N GLY A 190 -0.33 -12.67 -14.84
CA GLY A 190 -0.87 -13.96 -14.40
C GLY A 190 -0.71 -14.16 -12.90
N ALA A 191 0.44 -13.76 -12.35
CA ALA A 191 0.69 -13.77 -10.91
C ALA A 191 -0.27 -12.84 -10.14
N ALA A 192 -0.49 -11.61 -10.64
CA ALA A 192 -1.42 -10.66 -10.05
C ALA A 192 -2.86 -11.19 -10.06
N ALA A 193 -3.33 -11.71 -11.20
CA ALA A 193 -4.66 -12.32 -11.32
C ALA A 193 -4.86 -13.49 -10.35
N ALA A 194 -3.90 -14.41 -10.29
CA ALA A 194 -3.97 -15.56 -9.39
C ALA A 194 -3.83 -15.19 -7.91
N CYS A 195 -3.18 -14.07 -7.58
CA CYS A 195 -3.10 -13.54 -6.22
C CYS A 195 -4.41 -12.85 -5.84
N ALA A 196 -4.91 -11.95 -6.69
CA ALA A 196 -6.17 -11.24 -6.50
C ALA A 196 -7.35 -12.21 -6.30
N GLN A 197 -7.48 -13.21 -7.16
CA GLN A 197 -8.52 -14.24 -7.04
C GLN A 197 -8.41 -15.01 -5.71
N PHE A 198 -7.20 -15.33 -5.28
CA PHE A 198 -6.98 -16.03 -4.02
C PHE A 198 -7.40 -15.18 -2.82
N ILE A 199 -7.04 -13.89 -2.83
CA ILE A 199 -7.38 -12.94 -1.77
C ILE A 199 -8.90 -12.77 -1.69
N ALA A 200 -9.57 -12.58 -2.83
CA ALA A 200 -11.03 -12.43 -2.93
C ALA A 200 -11.78 -13.66 -2.38
N ASN A 201 -11.27 -14.86 -2.67
CA ASN A 201 -11.92 -16.12 -2.28
C ASN A 201 -11.65 -16.57 -0.83
N ARG A 202 -10.79 -15.86 -0.08
CA ARG A 202 -10.44 -16.21 1.31
C ARG A 202 -10.61 -15.03 2.25
N PRO A 203 -11.82 -14.48 2.37
CA PRO A 203 -12.05 -13.21 3.01
C PRO A 203 -11.80 -13.20 4.52
N ASP A 204 -11.43 -14.30 5.19
CA ASP A 204 -11.24 -14.34 6.65
C ASP A 204 -9.89 -14.90 7.13
N ASN A 205 -9.00 -15.32 6.22
CA ASN A 205 -7.72 -15.92 6.59
C ASN A 205 -6.53 -15.01 6.27
N ARG A 206 -6.25 -14.04 7.16
CA ARG A 206 -5.19 -13.03 6.95
C ARG A 206 -3.79 -13.60 6.85
N PRO A 207 -3.36 -14.55 7.72
CA PRO A 207 -2.05 -15.17 7.57
C PRO A 207 -1.86 -15.81 6.19
N LEU A 208 -2.88 -16.51 5.70
CA LEU A 208 -2.80 -17.17 4.40
C LEU A 208 -2.85 -16.17 3.22
N GLN A 209 -3.65 -15.12 3.31
CA GLN A 209 -3.64 -14.02 2.32
C GLN A 209 -2.27 -13.33 2.29
N LEU A 210 -1.64 -13.11 3.45
CA LEU A 210 -0.32 -12.53 3.54
C LEU A 210 0.75 -13.41 2.90
N VAL A 211 0.78 -14.71 3.22
CA VAL A 211 1.71 -15.65 2.58
C VAL A 211 1.51 -15.68 1.06
N ARG A 212 0.25 -15.68 0.59
CA ARG A 212 -0.02 -15.61 -0.85
C ARG A 212 0.54 -14.33 -1.49
N LEU A 213 0.34 -13.18 -0.83
CA LEU A 213 0.86 -11.91 -1.29
C LEU A 213 2.40 -11.92 -1.33
N LEU A 214 3.07 -12.45 -0.30
CA LEU A 214 4.53 -12.57 -0.26
C LEU A 214 5.07 -13.42 -1.41
N ILE A 215 4.43 -14.55 -1.71
CA ILE A 215 4.81 -15.41 -2.84
C ILE A 215 4.64 -14.67 -4.16
N ALA A 216 3.55 -13.93 -4.34
CA ALA A 216 3.30 -13.16 -5.55
C ALA A 216 4.30 -11.98 -5.69
N LEU A 217 4.70 -11.38 -4.57
CA LEU A 217 5.66 -10.28 -4.52
C LEU A 217 7.12 -10.72 -4.64
N ARG A 218 7.43 -12.02 -4.57
CA ARG A 218 8.79 -12.56 -4.56
C ARG A 218 9.72 -11.92 -5.60
N PRO A 219 9.39 -11.87 -6.90
CA PRO A 219 10.33 -11.38 -7.91
C PRO A 219 10.74 -9.93 -7.65
N PHE A 220 9.80 -9.12 -7.18
CA PHE A 220 9.96 -7.69 -6.96
C PHE A 220 10.66 -7.39 -5.63
N LEU A 221 10.33 -8.13 -4.57
CA LEU A 221 11.01 -8.02 -3.26
C LEU A 221 12.48 -8.46 -3.35
N VAL A 222 12.76 -9.54 -4.08
CA VAL A 222 14.14 -10.00 -4.30
C VAL A 222 14.93 -8.97 -5.12
N ALA A 223 14.36 -8.48 -6.24
CA ALA A 223 15.01 -7.45 -7.05
C ALA A 223 15.31 -6.18 -6.24
N SER A 224 14.34 -5.70 -5.45
CA SER A 224 14.51 -4.53 -4.58
C SER A 224 15.58 -4.73 -3.50
N ALA A 225 15.62 -5.91 -2.87
CA ALA A 225 16.62 -6.20 -1.84
C ALA A 225 18.05 -6.29 -2.40
N LEU A 226 18.21 -6.89 -3.60
CA LEU A 226 19.51 -6.98 -4.26
C LEU A 226 20.02 -5.62 -4.72
N ASP A 227 19.14 -4.77 -5.28
CA ASP A 227 19.48 -3.41 -5.67
C ASP A 227 19.91 -2.56 -4.45
N ALA A 228 19.17 -2.63 -3.35
CA ALA A 228 19.52 -1.95 -2.11
C ALA A 228 20.88 -2.41 -1.55
N ALA A 229 21.17 -3.71 -1.59
CA ALA A 229 22.46 -4.26 -1.14
C ALA A 229 23.63 -3.83 -2.04
N ALA A 230 23.43 -3.78 -3.36
CA ALA A 230 24.43 -3.30 -4.31
C ALA A 230 24.79 -1.83 -4.04
N LYS A 231 23.78 -0.98 -3.79
CA LYS A 231 23.97 0.45 -3.47
C LYS A 231 24.66 0.69 -2.11
N ALA A 232 24.51 -0.24 -1.17
CA ALA A 232 25.15 -0.14 0.15
C ALA A 232 26.63 -0.57 0.15
N SER A 233 27.15 -1.17 -0.93
CA SER A 233 28.53 -1.64 -1.01
C SER A 233 29.51 -0.49 -1.34
N PRO A 234 30.64 -0.35 -0.62
CA PRO A 234 31.51 0.82 -0.68
C PRO A 234 32.35 0.99 -1.97
N GLU A 235 32.26 0.09 -2.96
CA GLU A 235 33.10 0.12 -4.18
C GLU A 235 32.43 0.73 -5.43
N GLY A 236 31.20 1.25 -5.35
CA GLY A 236 30.47 1.78 -6.51
C GLY A 236 30.65 3.28 -6.78
N ASN A 237 31.71 3.66 -7.51
CA ASN A 237 31.87 5.02 -8.06
C ASN A 237 31.10 5.16 -9.40
N GLY A 238 30.25 6.18 -9.53
CA GLY A 238 29.88 6.78 -10.83
C GLY A 238 28.53 6.41 -11.47
N GLY A 239 27.49 7.18 -11.11
CA GLY A 239 26.48 7.71 -12.05
C GLY A 239 25.44 6.77 -12.67
N PHE A 240 24.18 6.90 -12.25
CA PHE A 240 23.03 7.20 -13.12
C PHE A 240 21.88 7.70 -12.26
N GLY A 241 21.02 8.53 -12.84
CA GLY A 241 20.21 9.53 -12.15
C GLY A 241 19.09 9.01 -11.24
N GLY A 242 18.94 9.73 -10.12
CA GLY A 242 17.64 10.05 -9.51
C GLY A 242 16.74 8.87 -9.17
N GLU A 243 17.20 7.94 -8.34
CA GLU A 243 16.33 6.98 -7.66
C GLU A 243 16.04 7.45 -6.24
N LEU A 244 14.75 7.50 -5.92
CA LEU A 244 14.23 7.75 -4.59
C LEU A 244 14.75 6.70 -3.61
N ALA A 245 15.18 7.16 -2.43
CA ALA A 245 15.74 6.33 -1.39
C ALA A 245 14.72 5.28 -0.90
N PRO A 246 15.13 4.15 -0.29
CA PRO A 246 14.20 3.20 0.34
C PRO A 246 13.23 3.85 1.34
N GLU A 247 13.63 4.99 1.90
CA GLU A 247 12.87 5.85 2.81
C GLU A 247 11.68 6.54 2.11
N ASP A 248 11.82 6.80 0.82
CA ASP A 248 10.80 7.36 -0.06
C ASP A 248 9.79 6.29 -0.52
N VAL A 249 10.16 5.01 -0.60
CA VAL A 249 9.23 3.89 -0.82
C VAL A 249 8.32 3.74 0.39
N ALA A 250 8.90 3.73 1.59
CA ALA A 250 8.12 3.80 2.82
C ALA A 250 7.31 5.11 2.91
N ARG A 251 7.74 6.21 2.29
CA ARG A 251 6.97 7.47 2.24
C ARG A 251 5.77 7.37 1.30
N VAL A 252 5.93 6.88 0.06
CA VAL A 252 4.81 6.67 -0.89
C VAL A 252 3.81 5.63 -0.36
N LEU A 253 4.27 4.65 0.40
CA LEU A 253 3.44 3.64 1.06
C LEU A 253 2.95 4.04 2.46
N ARG A 254 3.39 5.19 2.98
CA ARG A 254 2.75 5.93 4.09
C ARG A 254 1.78 7.00 3.56
N GLU A 255 1.86 7.32 2.26
CA GLU A 255 0.94 8.21 1.51
C GLU A 255 -0.28 7.46 0.95
N CYS A 256 -0.30 6.12 1.06
CA CYS A 256 -1.42 5.22 0.76
C CYS A 256 -1.94 4.58 2.04
#